data_AF-A0AAW0QEF5-F1
#
_entry.id   AF-A0AAW0QEF5-F1
#
_cell.length_a   1.000
_cell.length_b   1.000
_cell.length_c   1.000
_cell.angle_alpha   90.00
_cell.angle_beta   90.00
_cell.angle_gamma   90.00
#
_symmetry.space_group_name_H-M   'P 1'
#
loop_
_entity.id
_entity.type
_entity.pdbx_description
1 polymer ?
#
loop_
_entity_poly.entity_id
_entity_poly.type
_entity_poly.pdbx_seq_one_letter_code
_entity_poly.pdbx_strand_id
1 'polypeptide(L)'
;MDVHDLSRAPPEYLEVVWVTDVCKLVMAVGWLSNYVGMIAKSIREQTYSMALMPLCCNFAWEFTYFFVYPYKVPMERNIHTLAFLLNCGVMYTAVRYGAREWRHAPLVQRNLPLLFVVCIACWVSAHVAFAEQYGPTLAQAVSGFACQILLSAGGTCQLLCRGHSRGASYKLWLARFMGSFALILPNMLRYKYWRADHQYIGSPLYVWFLGMFLFLDGSYGFVLWYVRRHEREQSSDTKPKTQ
;
A
#
# COMPACT_ATOMS: atom_id res chain seq x y z
N MET A 1 -3.23 -24.30 -6.55
CA MET A 1 -4.51 -23.74 -7.04
C MET A 1 -4.20 -22.46 -7.76
N ASP A 2 -4.57 -22.32 -9.03
CA ASP A 2 -4.38 -21.08 -9.79
C ASP A 2 -5.67 -20.26 -9.71
N VAL A 3 -5.67 -19.27 -8.83
CA VAL A 3 -6.83 -18.46 -8.40
C VAL A 3 -7.26 -17.46 -9.49
N HIS A 4 -6.46 -17.30 -10.55
CA HIS A 4 -6.71 -16.35 -11.64
C HIS A 4 -7.00 -17.02 -12.99
N ASP A 5 -7.04 -18.36 -13.05
CA ASP A 5 -7.30 -19.11 -14.27
C ASP A 5 -8.80 -19.16 -14.61
N LEU A 6 -9.23 -18.24 -15.47
CA LEU A 6 -10.63 -18.13 -15.90
C LEU A 6 -11.14 -19.38 -16.64
N SER A 7 -10.26 -20.26 -17.15
CA SER A 7 -10.71 -21.52 -17.77
C SER A 7 -11.32 -22.49 -16.76
N ARG A 8 -11.02 -22.29 -15.47
CA ARG A 8 -11.55 -23.08 -14.34
C ARG A 8 -12.72 -22.40 -13.63
N ALA A 9 -13.13 -21.21 -14.10
CA ALA A 9 -14.19 -20.45 -13.46
C ALA A 9 -15.58 -21.01 -13.83
N PRO A 10 -16.53 -21.08 -12.87
CA PRO A 10 -17.91 -21.46 -13.16
C PRO A 10 -18.61 -20.47 -14.11
N PRO A 11 -19.55 -20.92 -14.96
CA PRO A 11 -20.29 -20.05 -15.87
C PRO A 11 -20.93 -18.83 -15.20
N GLU A 12 -21.44 -19.00 -13.99
CA GLU A 12 -22.08 -17.92 -13.21
C GLU A 12 -21.07 -16.83 -12.80
N TYR A 13 -19.79 -17.17 -12.62
CA TYR A 13 -18.75 -16.17 -12.36
C TYR A 13 -18.35 -15.43 -13.64
N LEU A 14 -18.40 -16.09 -14.81
CA LEU A 14 -18.08 -15.48 -16.10
C LEU A 14 -19.04 -14.34 -16.44
N GLU A 15 -20.30 -14.42 -16.01
CA GLU A 15 -21.30 -13.35 -16.18
C GLU A 15 -20.94 -12.05 -15.43
N VAL A 16 -20.17 -12.16 -14.34
CA VAL A 16 -19.81 -11.03 -13.46
C VAL A 16 -18.33 -10.67 -13.50
N VAL A 17 -17.53 -11.33 -14.34
CA VAL A 17 -16.07 -11.10 -14.43
C VAL A 17 -15.73 -9.66 -14.81
N TRP A 18 -16.56 -9.04 -15.65
CA TRP A 18 -16.37 -7.65 -16.07
C TRP A 18 -16.43 -6.68 -14.89
N VAL A 19 -17.25 -6.94 -13.86
CA VAL A 19 -17.30 -6.15 -12.62
C VAL A 19 -15.96 -6.24 -11.90
N THR A 20 -15.41 -7.45 -11.84
CA THR A 20 -14.09 -7.70 -11.24
C THR A 20 -12.99 -6.95 -11.99
N ASP A 21 -13.02 -6.92 -13.32
CA ASP A 21 -12.02 -6.21 -14.12
C ASP A 21 -12.13 -4.69 -13.97
N VAL A 22 -13.35 -4.13 -13.95
CA VAL A 22 -13.57 -2.71 -13.67
C VAL A 22 -13.03 -2.33 -12.29
N CYS A 23 -13.31 -3.12 -11.25
CA CYS A 23 -12.79 -2.89 -9.91
C CYS A 23 -11.25 -2.96 -9.85
N LYS A 24 -10.62 -3.89 -10.58
CA LYS A 24 -9.14 -3.94 -10.70
C LYS A 24 -8.59 -2.69 -11.39
N LEU A 25 -9.28 -2.15 -12.39
CA LEU A 25 -8.87 -0.88 -13.02
C LEU A 25 -8.99 0.30 -12.04
N VAL A 26 -10.05 0.36 -11.24
CA VAL A 26 -10.18 1.38 -10.17
C VAL A 26 -9.06 1.23 -9.14
N MET A 27 -8.74 -0.01 -8.73
CA MET A 27 -7.59 -0.31 -7.88
C MET A 27 -6.29 0.22 -8.49
N ALA A 28 -6.03 -0.08 -9.76
CA ALA A 28 -4.85 0.37 -10.47
C ALA A 28 -4.77 1.90 -10.51
N VAL A 29 -5.82 2.58 -10.92
CA VAL A 29 -5.85 4.05 -10.98
C VAL A 29 -5.61 4.67 -9.60
N GLY A 30 -6.23 4.13 -8.55
CA GLY A 30 -6.05 4.62 -7.18
C GLY A 30 -4.60 4.51 -6.69
N TRP A 31 -4.00 3.33 -6.84
CA TRP A 31 -2.61 3.09 -6.41
C TRP A 31 -1.58 3.83 -7.25
N LEU A 32 -1.72 3.82 -8.57
CA LEU A 32 -0.79 4.53 -9.47
C LEU A 32 -0.85 6.04 -9.25
N SER A 33 -2.05 6.61 -9.08
CA SER A 33 -2.22 8.02 -8.73
C SER A 33 -1.61 8.35 -7.38
N ASN A 34 -1.75 7.45 -6.40
CA ASN A 34 -1.10 7.60 -5.11
C ASN A 34 0.44 7.59 -5.23
N TYR A 35 1.03 6.67 -5.99
CA TYR A 35 2.49 6.64 -6.21
C TYR A 35 3.01 7.91 -6.90
N VAL A 36 2.38 8.33 -8.00
CA VAL A 36 2.74 9.58 -8.69
C VAL A 36 2.62 10.78 -7.75
N GLY A 37 1.52 10.84 -7.00
CA GLY A 37 1.29 11.91 -6.04
C GLY A 37 2.29 11.92 -4.89
N MET A 38 2.69 10.75 -4.38
CA MET A 38 3.71 10.63 -3.34
C MET A 38 5.08 11.08 -3.83
N ILE A 39 5.46 10.72 -5.05
CA ILE A 39 6.72 11.18 -5.67
C ILE A 39 6.70 12.71 -5.78
N ALA A 40 5.66 13.26 -6.41
CA ALA A 40 5.55 14.71 -6.63
C ALA A 40 5.55 15.49 -5.31
N LYS A 41 4.83 14.99 -4.29
CA LYS A 41 4.77 15.63 -2.98
C LYS A 41 6.08 15.50 -2.22
N SER A 42 6.74 14.34 -2.28
CA SER A 42 8.04 14.11 -1.63
C SER A 42 9.12 15.03 -2.21
N ILE A 43 9.12 15.24 -3.53
CA ILE A 43 10.01 16.21 -4.20
C ILE A 43 9.67 17.63 -3.75
N ARG A 44 8.39 18.04 -3.79
CA ARG A 44 7.98 19.40 -3.44
C ARG A 44 8.29 19.76 -1.99
N GLU A 45 7.96 18.87 -1.07
CA GLU A 45 8.07 19.12 0.38
C GLU A 45 9.41 18.63 0.96
N GLN A 46 10.26 18.05 0.11
CA GLN A 46 11.58 17.52 0.46
C GLN A 46 11.52 16.61 1.69
N THR A 47 10.61 15.65 1.64
CA THR A 47 10.33 14.67 2.70
C THR A 47 9.91 13.36 2.06
N TYR A 48 9.59 12.34 2.86
CA TYR A 48 9.00 11.09 2.36
C TYR A 48 7.53 10.97 2.76
N SER A 49 6.72 10.50 1.82
CA SER A 49 5.27 10.34 1.99
C SER A 49 4.87 9.01 2.64
N MET A 50 5.61 7.93 2.43
CA MET A 50 5.28 6.59 2.92
C MET A 50 6.26 6.12 3.99
N ALA A 51 5.75 5.61 5.11
CA ALA A 51 6.57 5.10 6.20
C ALA A 51 7.61 4.07 5.71
N LEU A 52 8.85 4.20 6.18
CA LEU A 52 10.01 3.53 5.56
C LEU A 52 9.92 2.00 5.61
N MET A 53 9.61 1.44 6.78
CA MET A 53 9.50 -0.02 6.94
C MET A 53 8.35 -0.62 6.12
N PRO A 54 7.12 -0.04 6.16
CA PRO A 54 6.06 -0.44 5.24
C PRO A 54 6.42 -0.30 3.76
N LEU A 55 7.14 0.76 3.37
CA LEU A 55 7.62 0.94 2.01
C LEU A 55 8.57 -0.19 1.60
N CYS A 56 9.49 -0.60 2.47
CA CYS A 56 10.39 -1.74 2.21
C CYS A 56 9.60 -3.03 1.97
N CYS A 57 8.62 -3.32 2.83
CA CYS A 57 7.80 -4.52 2.73
C CYS A 57 6.95 -4.54 1.44
N ASN A 58 6.32 -3.41 1.12
CA ASN A 58 5.51 -3.25 -0.09
C ASN A 58 6.36 -3.32 -1.37
N PHE A 59 7.54 -2.69 -1.38
CA PHE A 59 8.47 -2.78 -2.50
C PHE A 59 9.00 -4.21 -2.68
N ALA A 60 9.33 -4.90 -1.60
CA ALA A 60 9.75 -6.30 -1.63
C ALA A 60 8.63 -7.22 -2.15
N TRP A 61 7.38 -6.94 -1.81
CA TRP A 61 6.21 -7.64 -2.35
C TRP A 61 6.14 -7.46 -3.87
N GLU A 62 6.15 -6.22 -4.36
CA GLU A 62 6.12 -5.95 -5.81
C GLU A 62 7.33 -6.55 -6.54
N PHE A 63 8.52 -6.48 -5.95
CA PHE A 63 9.73 -7.11 -6.49
C PHE A 63 9.56 -8.63 -6.65
N THR A 64 9.06 -9.30 -5.61
CA THR A 64 8.90 -10.76 -5.59
C THR A 64 7.93 -11.22 -6.68
N TYR A 65 6.79 -10.56 -6.81
CA TYR A 65 5.77 -10.90 -7.81
C TYR A 65 6.01 -10.25 -9.19
N PHE A 66 7.10 -9.49 -9.34
CA PHE A 66 7.58 -9.02 -10.64
C PHE A 66 8.69 -9.94 -11.20
N PHE A 67 9.70 -10.29 -10.39
CA PHE A 67 10.86 -11.06 -10.85
C PHE A 67 10.78 -12.56 -10.57
N VAL A 68 10.27 -12.97 -9.41
CA VAL A 68 10.35 -14.38 -8.95
C VAL A 68 9.10 -15.15 -9.36
N TYR A 69 7.92 -14.60 -9.07
CA TYR A 69 6.63 -15.21 -9.39
C TYR A 69 5.75 -14.24 -10.19
N PRO A 70 6.10 -13.95 -11.47
CA PRO A 70 5.38 -12.99 -12.28
C PRO A 70 3.92 -13.40 -12.51
N TYR A 71 3.04 -12.40 -12.54
CA TYR A 71 1.63 -12.57 -12.91
C TYR A 71 1.48 -13.22 -14.28
N LYS A 72 0.62 -14.24 -14.37
CA LYS A 72 0.32 -14.94 -15.62
C LYS A 72 -0.64 -14.18 -16.51
N VAL A 73 -1.59 -13.45 -15.91
CA VAL A 73 -2.60 -12.67 -16.64
C VAL A 73 -1.97 -11.36 -17.15
N PRO A 74 -1.98 -11.08 -18.47
CA PRO A 74 -1.28 -9.92 -19.04
C PRO A 74 -1.71 -8.56 -18.45
N MET A 75 -3.01 -8.35 -18.22
CA MET A 75 -3.52 -7.12 -17.64
C MET A 75 -2.97 -6.87 -16.24
N GLU A 76 -3.04 -7.89 -15.36
CA GLU A 76 -2.53 -7.80 -14.00
C GLU A 76 -1.01 -7.59 -14.00
N ARG A 77 -0.28 -8.34 -14.85
CA ARG A 77 1.16 -8.19 -15.01
C ARG A 77 1.55 -6.76 -15.39
N ASN A 78 0.87 -6.15 -16.35
CA ASN A 78 1.19 -4.79 -16.80
C ASN A 78 0.90 -3.74 -15.72
N ILE A 79 -0.23 -3.88 -15.00
CA ILE A 79 -0.58 -2.98 -13.88
C ILE A 79 0.47 -3.05 -12.78
N HIS A 80 0.85 -4.27 -12.36
CA HIS A 80 1.83 -4.46 -11.29
C HIS A 80 3.26 -4.09 -11.72
N THR A 81 3.60 -4.26 -13.01
CA THR A 81 4.86 -3.74 -13.58
C THR A 81 4.92 -2.22 -13.45
N LEU A 82 3.86 -1.51 -13.84
CA LEU A 82 3.82 -0.06 -13.74
C LEU A 82 3.85 0.41 -12.28
N ALA A 83 3.15 -0.30 -11.39
CA ALA A 83 3.20 -0.06 -9.96
C ALA A 83 4.63 -0.18 -9.42
N PHE A 84 5.33 -1.28 -9.74
CA PHE A 84 6.73 -1.50 -9.36
C PHE A 84 7.66 -0.37 -9.85
N LEU A 85 7.55 0.02 -11.12
CA LEU A 85 8.36 1.10 -11.70
C LEU A 85 8.11 2.44 -11.00
N LEU A 86 6.86 2.77 -10.69
CA LEU A 86 6.54 3.97 -9.92
C LEU A 86 7.01 3.85 -8.47
N ASN A 87 6.94 2.68 -7.86
CA ASN A 87 7.40 2.45 -6.50
C ASN A 87 8.94 2.59 -6.39
N CYS A 88 9.71 2.29 -7.43
CA CYS A 88 11.13 2.70 -7.53
C CYS A 88 11.29 4.22 -7.37
N GLY A 89 10.37 5.02 -7.92
CA GLY A 89 10.33 6.46 -7.73
C GLY A 89 10.02 6.86 -6.27
N VAL A 90 9.06 6.19 -5.63
CA VAL A 90 8.75 6.41 -4.19
C VAL A 90 9.94 6.02 -3.31
N MET A 91 10.63 4.93 -3.65
CA MET A 91 11.85 4.47 -2.99
C MET A 91 12.97 5.52 -3.12
N TYR A 92 13.19 6.02 -4.34
CA TYR A 92 14.18 7.05 -4.61
C TYR A 92 13.92 8.31 -3.79
N THR A 93 12.69 8.83 -3.75
CA THR A 93 12.38 10.03 -2.98
C THR A 93 12.50 9.79 -1.47
N ALA A 94 12.16 8.59 -0.99
CA ALA A 94 12.34 8.21 0.41
C ALA A 94 13.81 8.19 0.84
N VAL A 95 14.69 7.59 0.03
CA VAL A 95 16.14 7.58 0.29
C VAL A 95 16.73 8.99 0.16
N ARG A 96 16.34 9.75 -0.88
CA ARG A 96 16.91 11.08 -1.17
C ARG A 96 16.53 12.13 -0.13
N TYR A 97 15.28 12.14 0.32
CA TYR A 97 14.77 13.18 1.22
C TYR A 97 14.59 12.71 2.65
N GLY A 98 14.55 11.40 2.91
CA GLY A 98 14.12 10.91 4.21
C GLY A 98 15.07 11.19 5.35
N ALA A 99 16.37 11.27 5.10
CA ALA A 99 17.36 11.67 6.10
C ALA A 99 17.02 13.00 6.82
N ARG A 100 16.24 13.89 6.19
CA ARG A 100 15.83 15.17 6.78
C ARG A 100 14.85 15.03 7.96
N GLU A 101 14.08 13.95 7.97
CA GLU A 101 13.06 13.65 8.99
C GLU A 101 13.63 12.84 10.18
N TRP A 102 14.86 12.32 10.04
CA TRP A 102 15.50 11.43 11.02
C TRP A 102 16.61 12.11 11.84
N ARG A 103 16.58 13.44 11.99
CA ARG A 103 17.57 14.18 12.81
C ARG A 103 17.62 13.70 14.27
N HIS A 104 16.50 13.18 14.78
CA HIS A 104 16.39 12.61 16.13
C HIS A 104 17.06 11.23 16.26
N ALA A 105 17.39 10.54 15.16
CA ALA A 105 18.03 9.23 15.15
C ALA A 105 19.20 9.19 14.15
N PRO A 106 20.41 9.65 14.55
CA PRO A 106 21.55 9.80 13.65
C PRO A 106 21.99 8.50 12.94
N LEU A 107 21.83 7.35 13.60
CA LEU A 107 22.12 6.04 13.00
C LEU A 107 21.24 5.76 11.78
N VAL A 108 19.93 6.05 11.88
CA VAL A 108 18.98 5.87 10.77
C VAL A 108 19.27 6.89 9.67
N GLN A 109 19.47 8.16 10.05
CA GLN A 109 19.72 9.24 9.12
C GLN A 109 20.93 8.97 8.20
N ARG A 110 22.05 8.49 8.76
CA ARG A 110 23.30 8.28 8.02
C ARG A 110 23.30 7.00 7.19
N ASN A 111 22.58 5.98 7.64
CA ASN A 111 22.59 4.65 7.02
C ASN A 111 21.32 4.33 6.24
N LEU A 112 20.51 5.35 5.91
CA LEU A 112 19.20 5.15 5.31
C LEU A 112 19.23 4.26 4.04
N PRO A 113 20.12 4.47 3.04
CA PRO A 113 20.18 3.60 1.88
C PRO A 113 20.50 2.14 2.23
N LEU A 114 21.44 1.92 3.16
CA LEU A 114 21.83 0.58 3.61
C LEU A 114 20.66 -0.12 4.33
N LEU A 115 19.95 0.61 5.19
CA LEU A 115 18.75 0.10 5.86
C LEU A 115 17.69 -0.33 4.85
N PHE A 116 17.46 0.44 3.78
CA PHE A 116 16.56 0.04 2.71
C PHE A 116 17.01 -1.26 2.03
N VAL A 117 18.28 -1.38 1.67
CA VAL A 117 18.82 -2.62 1.04
C VAL A 117 18.60 -3.82 1.95
N VAL A 118 18.99 -3.73 3.23
CA VAL A 118 18.85 -4.82 4.20
C VAL A 118 17.38 -5.18 4.43
N CYS A 119 16.53 -4.18 4.69
CA CYS A 119 15.12 -4.42 4.96
C CYS A 119 14.39 -5.00 3.74
N ILE A 120 14.67 -4.52 2.53
CA ILE A 120 14.09 -5.07 1.31
C ILE A 120 14.56 -6.52 1.13
N ALA A 121 15.84 -6.83 1.31
CA ALA A 121 16.33 -8.20 1.20
C ALA A 121 15.64 -9.15 2.20
N CYS A 122 15.47 -8.72 3.45
CA CYS A 122 14.74 -9.50 4.46
C CYS A 122 13.26 -9.69 4.11
N TRP A 123 12.59 -8.68 3.55
CA TRP A 123 11.19 -8.82 3.16
C TRP A 123 11.03 -9.64 1.88
N VAL A 124 11.94 -9.55 0.92
CA VAL A 124 11.94 -10.40 -0.28
C VAL A 124 12.10 -11.85 0.13
N SER A 125 13.05 -12.17 1.03
CA SER A 125 13.20 -13.54 1.51
C SER A 125 11.95 -14.05 2.23
N ALA A 126 11.28 -13.21 3.01
CA ALA A 126 10.01 -13.55 3.66
C ALA A 126 8.89 -13.83 2.65
N HIS A 127 8.73 -12.99 1.62
CA HIS A 127 7.70 -13.19 0.58
C HIS A 127 7.98 -14.43 -0.27
N VAL A 128 9.24 -14.69 -0.62
CA VAL A 128 9.64 -15.90 -1.34
C VAL A 128 9.38 -17.15 -0.49
N ALA A 129 9.81 -17.17 0.77
CA ALA A 129 9.55 -18.30 1.66
C ALA A 129 8.04 -18.58 1.83
N PHE A 130 7.24 -17.51 1.92
CA PHE A 130 5.78 -17.64 2.01
C PHE A 130 5.16 -18.18 0.71
N ALA A 131 5.66 -17.75 -0.45
CA ALA A 131 5.25 -18.26 -1.76
C ALA A 131 5.64 -19.73 -1.97
N GLU A 132 6.82 -20.16 -1.53
CA GLU A 132 7.23 -21.56 -1.55
C GLU A 132 6.34 -22.44 -0.65
N GLN A 133 5.96 -21.94 0.54
CA GLN A 133 5.15 -22.72 1.47
C GLN A 133 3.68 -22.86 1.06
N TYR A 134 3.05 -21.77 0.58
CA TYR A 134 1.61 -21.71 0.35
C TYR A 134 1.22 -21.64 -1.12
N GLY A 135 2.21 -21.63 -2.02
CA GLY A 135 2.03 -21.41 -3.44
C GLY A 135 1.99 -19.91 -3.78
N PRO A 136 2.54 -19.49 -4.93
CA PRO A 136 2.71 -18.08 -5.27
C PRO A 136 1.41 -17.28 -5.30
N THR A 137 0.33 -17.87 -5.80
CA THR A 137 -0.93 -17.16 -5.97
C THR A 137 -1.61 -16.80 -4.65
N LEU A 138 -1.69 -17.75 -3.71
CA LEU A 138 -2.28 -17.48 -2.40
C LEU A 138 -1.36 -16.56 -1.59
N ALA A 139 -0.06 -16.82 -1.65
CA ALA A 139 0.94 -15.99 -0.99
C ALA A 139 0.82 -14.53 -1.46
N GLN A 140 0.68 -14.29 -2.76
CA GLN A 140 0.50 -12.95 -3.35
C GLN A 140 -0.68 -12.21 -2.74
N ALA A 141 -1.86 -12.84 -2.69
CA ALA A 141 -3.07 -12.23 -2.15
C ALA A 141 -2.93 -11.90 -0.66
N VAL A 142 -2.50 -12.88 0.14
CA VAL A 142 -2.41 -12.72 1.61
C VAL A 142 -1.31 -11.75 2.00
N SER A 143 -0.14 -11.84 1.37
CA SER A 143 0.97 -10.89 1.61
C SER A 143 0.63 -9.47 1.16
N GLY A 144 -0.21 -9.31 0.12
CA GLY A 144 -0.75 -8.01 -0.29
C GLY A 144 -1.64 -7.39 0.79
N PHE A 145 -2.51 -8.18 1.43
CA PHE A 145 -3.31 -7.70 2.57
C PHE A 145 -2.44 -7.32 3.76
N ALA A 146 -1.41 -8.10 4.05
CA ALA A 146 -0.44 -7.78 5.09
C ALA A 146 0.32 -6.47 4.81
N CYS A 147 0.75 -6.26 3.55
CA CYS A 147 1.35 -5.00 3.12
C CYS A 147 0.38 -3.83 3.32
N GLN A 148 -0.89 -3.98 2.96
CA GLN A 148 -1.90 -2.94 3.14
C GLN A 148 -2.08 -2.54 4.60
N ILE A 149 -2.16 -3.51 5.52
CA ILE A 149 -2.23 -3.22 6.96
C ILE A 149 -0.98 -2.47 7.41
N LEU A 150 0.19 -2.96 7.02
CA LEU A 150 1.46 -2.37 7.44
C LEU A 150 1.61 -0.93 6.92
N LEU A 151 1.17 -0.66 5.69
CA LEU A 151 1.10 0.68 5.11
C LEU A 151 0.15 1.60 5.89
N SER A 152 -1.01 1.09 6.28
CA SER A 152 -2.02 1.85 7.02
C SER A 152 -1.58 2.16 8.44
N ALA A 153 -1.10 1.16 9.18
CA ALA A 153 -0.55 1.31 10.52
C ALA A 153 0.67 2.23 10.52
N GLY A 154 1.65 1.96 9.64
CA GLY A 154 2.88 2.74 9.59
C GLY A 154 2.65 4.19 9.13
N GLY A 155 1.71 4.43 8.22
CA GLY A 155 1.30 5.78 7.84
C GLY A 155 0.71 6.55 9.04
N THR A 156 -0.15 5.90 9.82
CA THR A 156 -0.75 6.50 11.02
C THR A 156 0.31 6.79 12.09
N CYS A 157 1.19 5.83 12.37
CA CYS A 157 2.31 6.03 13.29
C CYS A 157 3.23 7.15 12.82
N GLN A 158 3.53 7.25 11.53
CA GLN A 158 4.36 8.32 10.98
C GLN A 158 3.74 9.70 11.24
N LEU A 159 2.42 9.86 11.05
CA LEU A 159 1.74 11.11 11.34
C LEU A 159 1.82 11.47 12.83
N LEU A 160 1.55 10.50 13.70
CA LEU A 160 1.59 10.68 15.15
C LEU A 160 2.99 11.05 15.64
N CYS A 161 4.02 10.33 15.19
CA CYS A 161 5.39 10.54 15.65
C CYS A 161 6.04 11.81 15.08
N ARG A 162 5.68 12.23 13.86
CA ARG A 162 6.22 13.47 13.27
C ARG A 162 5.55 14.73 13.79
N GLY A 163 4.27 14.64 14.19
CA GLY A 163 3.50 15.80 14.65
C GLY A 163 3.22 16.85 13.57
N HIS A 164 3.42 16.53 12.28
CA HIS A 164 3.13 17.44 11.17
C HIS A 164 2.67 16.71 9.91
N SER A 165 1.92 17.40 9.05
CA SER A 165 1.28 16.83 7.85
C SER A 165 2.17 16.82 6.60
N ARG A 166 3.44 17.26 6.68
CA ARG A 166 4.39 17.17 5.57
C ARG A 166 4.56 15.72 5.09
N GLY A 167 4.54 15.54 3.77
CA GLY A 167 4.54 14.24 3.11
C GLY A 167 3.14 13.60 3.02
N ALA A 168 2.15 14.07 3.79
CA ALA A 168 0.79 13.53 3.82
C ALA A 168 -0.26 14.45 3.16
N SER A 169 -1.29 13.86 2.55
CA SER A 169 -2.39 14.57 1.90
C SER A 169 -3.64 13.72 1.86
N TYR A 170 -4.81 14.34 2.02
CA TYR A 170 -6.10 13.66 1.84
C TYR A 170 -6.24 13.06 0.45
N LYS A 171 -5.69 13.69 -0.59
CA LYS A 171 -5.74 13.15 -1.95
C LYS A 171 -4.96 11.83 -2.07
N LEU A 172 -3.79 11.75 -1.43
CA LEU A 172 -2.97 10.53 -1.42
C LEU A 172 -3.64 9.41 -0.63
N TRP A 173 -4.12 9.75 0.56
CA TRP A 173 -4.87 8.82 1.40
C TRP A 173 -6.11 8.28 0.69
N LEU A 174 -6.95 9.15 0.15
CA LEU A 174 -8.18 8.75 -0.53
C LEU A 174 -7.89 7.90 -1.78
N ALA A 175 -6.87 8.26 -2.57
CA ALA A 175 -6.48 7.48 -3.74
C ALA A 175 -6.05 6.05 -3.35
N ARG A 176 -5.23 5.89 -2.31
CA ARG A 176 -4.82 4.58 -1.78
C ARG A 176 -5.99 3.81 -1.18
N PHE A 177 -6.81 4.48 -0.37
CA PHE A 177 -7.97 3.88 0.29
C PHE A 177 -8.96 3.36 -0.74
N MET A 178 -9.38 4.19 -1.70
CA MET A 178 -10.30 3.78 -2.76
C MET A 178 -9.71 2.69 -3.64
N GLY A 179 -8.41 2.76 -3.93
CA GLY A 179 -7.73 1.71 -4.69
C GLY A 179 -7.81 0.34 -4.00
N SER A 180 -7.62 0.31 -2.68
CA SER A 180 -7.70 -0.93 -1.89
C SER A 180 -9.15 -1.38 -1.65
N PHE A 181 -10.04 -0.43 -1.38
CA PHE A 181 -11.46 -0.66 -1.16
C PHE A 181 -12.14 -1.28 -2.39
N ALA A 182 -11.73 -0.87 -3.59
CA ALA A 182 -12.25 -1.41 -4.85
C ALA A 182 -12.08 -2.94 -4.97
N LEU A 183 -11.13 -3.56 -4.25
CA LEU A 183 -10.92 -5.01 -4.28
C LEU A 183 -11.88 -5.81 -3.40
N ILE A 184 -12.65 -5.16 -2.53
CA ILE A 184 -13.59 -5.87 -1.64
C ILE A 184 -14.68 -6.56 -2.48
N LEU A 185 -15.29 -5.84 -3.43
CA LEU A 185 -16.37 -6.38 -4.27
C LEU A 185 -15.90 -7.56 -5.14
N PRO A 186 -14.79 -7.48 -5.89
CA PRO A 186 -14.23 -8.64 -6.60
C PRO A 186 -14.00 -9.85 -5.71
N ASN A 187 -13.48 -9.66 -4.51
CA ASN A 187 -13.24 -10.75 -3.57
C ASN A 187 -14.56 -11.38 -3.10
N MET A 188 -15.59 -10.57 -2.82
CA MET A 188 -16.92 -11.08 -2.49
C MET A 188 -17.56 -11.85 -3.65
N LEU A 189 -17.44 -11.36 -4.88
CA LEU A 189 -17.95 -12.04 -6.07
C LEU A 189 -17.24 -13.38 -6.29
N ARG A 190 -15.91 -13.40 -6.18
CA ARG A 190 -15.11 -14.63 -6.26
C ARG A 190 -15.49 -15.64 -5.19
N TYR A 191 -15.68 -15.18 -3.94
CA TYR A 191 -16.13 -16.06 -2.86
C TYR A 191 -17.53 -16.64 -3.09
N LYS A 192 -18.45 -15.84 -3.65
CA LYS A 192 -19.84 -16.23 -3.91
C LYS A 192 -19.97 -17.19 -5.10
N TYR A 193 -19.35 -16.86 -6.23
CA TYR A 193 -19.55 -17.56 -7.51
C TYR A 193 -18.43 -18.53 -7.87
N TRP A 194 -17.23 -18.40 -7.27
CA TRP A 194 -16.07 -19.27 -7.56
C TRP A 194 -15.35 -19.68 -6.27
N ARG A 195 -16.12 -20.29 -5.35
CA ARG A 195 -15.65 -20.60 -3.99
C ARG A 195 -14.50 -21.61 -3.93
N ALA A 196 -14.43 -22.55 -4.87
CA ALA A 196 -13.47 -23.66 -4.85
C ALA A 196 -12.00 -23.19 -4.75
N ASP A 197 -11.60 -22.16 -5.51
CA ASP A 197 -10.24 -21.60 -5.46
C ASP A 197 -10.15 -20.33 -4.58
N HIS A 198 -11.26 -19.87 -3.99
CA HIS A 198 -11.37 -18.61 -3.25
C HIS A 198 -11.92 -18.75 -1.82
N GLN A 199 -11.93 -19.96 -1.28
CA GLN A 199 -12.48 -20.24 0.05
C GLN A 199 -11.78 -19.44 1.17
N TYR A 200 -10.50 -19.08 1.00
CA TYR A 200 -9.73 -18.30 1.95
C TYR A 200 -10.33 -16.91 2.23
N ILE A 201 -11.14 -16.36 1.33
CA ILE A 201 -11.84 -15.08 1.51
C ILE A 201 -12.87 -15.18 2.66
N GLY A 202 -13.42 -16.37 2.91
CA GLY A 202 -14.30 -16.61 4.05
C GLY A 202 -13.55 -16.88 5.37
N SER A 203 -12.21 -16.88 5.38
CA SER A 203 -11.44 -17.21 6.57
C SER A 203 -11.51 -16.10 7.63
N PRO A 204 -11.40 -16.45 8.93
CA PRO A 204 -11.31 -15.45 10.01
C PRO A 204 -10.19 -14.44 9.78
N LEU A 205 -9.08 -14.90 9.20
CA LEU A 205 -7.93 -14.05 8.88
C LEU A 205 -8.28 -12.99 7.83
N TYR A 206 -9.00 -13.34 6.75
CA TYR A 206 -9.44 -12.37 5.74
C TYR A 206 -10.42 -11.33 6.32
N VAL A 207 -11.39 -11.79 7.11
CA VAL A 207 -12.36 -10.89 7.77
C VAL A 207 -11.65 -9.93 8.71
N TRP A 208 -10.67 -10.42 9.47
CA TRP A 208 -9.80 -9.59 10.31
C TRP A 208 -9.00 -8.58 9.48
N PHE A 209 -8.41 -9.01 8.35
CA PHE A 209 -7.68 -8.11 7.44
C PHE A 209 -8.56 -6.96 6.95
N LEU A 210 -9.79 -7.26 6.53
CA LEU A 210 -10.75 -6.26 6.07
C LEU A 210 -11.10 -5.27 7.18
N GLY A 211 -11.40 -5.77 8.38
CA GLY A 211 -11.72 -4.94 9.54
C GLY A 211 -10.56 -4.02 9.93
N MET A 212 -9.33 -4.56 9.97
CA MET A 212 -8.13 -3.78 10.29
C MET A 212 -7.79 -2.77 9.20
N PHE A 213 -7.95 -3.10 7.93
CA PHE A 213 -7.81 -2.14 6.83
C PHE A 213 -8.73 -0.95 7.05
N LEU A 214 -10.04 -1.17 7.20
CA LEU A 214 -11.01 -0.09 7.39
C LEU A 214 -10.72 0.74 8.65
N PHE A 215 -10.39 0.08 9.75
CA PHE A 215 -10.08 0.74 11.01
C PHE A 215 -8.80 1.61 10.92
N LEU A 216 -7.69 1.04 10.43
CA LEU A 216 -6.40 1.73 10.36
C LEU A 216 -6.41 2.85 9.31
N ASP A 217 -7.03 2.63 8.15
CA ASP A 217 -7.16 3.68 7.13
C ASP A 217 -8.13 4.79 7.56
N GLY A 218 -9.23 4.44 8.22
CA GLY A 218 -10.12 5.42 8.84
C GLY A 218 -9.40 6.25 9.90
N SER A 219 -8.60 5.59 10.75
CA SER A 219 -7.77 6.22 11.77
C SER A 219 -6.73 7.17 11.15
N TYR A 220 -6.09 6.78 10.03
CA TYR A 220 -5.17 7.65 9.30
C TYR A 220 -5.84 8.97 8.89
N GLY A 221 -7.06 8.89 8.32
CA GLY A 221 -7.83 10.06 7.92
C GLY A 221 -8.15 10.99 9.09
N PHE A 222 -8.58 10.42 10.21
CA PHE A 222 -8.84 11.16 11.46
C PHE A 222 -7.58 11.81 12.03
N VAL A 223 -6.47 11.07 12.12
CA VAL A 223 -5.19 11.59 12.63
C VAL A 223 -4.67 12.71 11.73
N LEU A 224 -4.76 12.57 10.41
CA LEU A 224 -4.37 13.64 9.48
C LEU A 224 -5.21 14.91 9.68
N TRP A 225 -6.51 14.76 9.94
CA TRP A 225 -7.38 15.87 10.30
C TRP A 225 -6.94 16.54 11.59
N TYR A 226 -6.70 15.75 12.63
CA TYR A 226 -6.27 16.26 13.93
C TYR A 226 -4.94 17.02 13.85
N VAL A 227 -3.92 16.43 13.20
CA VAL A 227 -2.61 17.07 13.01
C VAL A 227 -2.76 18.39 12.24
N ARG A 228 -3.53 18.41 11.16
CA ARG A 228 -3.74 19.64 10.37
C ARG A 228 -4.54 20.71 11.10
N ARG A 229 -5.46 20.32 11.98
CA ARG A 229 -6.19 21.25 12.83
C ARG A 229 -5.22 21.93 13.79
N HIS A 230 -4.38 21.15 14.46
CA HIS A 230 -3.38 21.66 15.39
C HIS A 230 -2.36 22.60 14.71
N GLU A 231 -1.90 22.26 13.50
CA GLU A 231 -1.03 23.13 12.68
C GLU A 231 -1.68 24.51 12.38
N ARG A 232 -2.99 24.53 12.15
CA ARG A 232 -3.73 25.78 11.89
C ARG A 232 -3.88 26.64 13.13
N GLU A 233 -4.17 26.02 14.28
CA GLU A 233 -4.32 26.70 15.57
C GLU A 233 -2.99 27.38 15.99
N GLN A 234 -1.87 26.66 15.87
CA GLN A 234 -0.54 27.24 16.12
C GLN A 234 -0.22 28.41 15.17
N SER A 235 -0.61 28.28 13.90
CA SER A 235 -0.40 29.34 12.90
C SER A 235 -1.25 30.59 13.16
N SER A 236 -2.45 30.45 13.75
CA SER A 236 -3.27 31.59 14.15
C SER A 236 -2.74 32.31 15.38
N ASP A 237 -2.19 31.57 16.36
CA ASP A 237 -1.63 32.16 17.58
C ASP A 237 -0.33 32.93 17.32
N THR A 238 0.40 32.58 16.27
CA THR A 238 1.66 33.25 15.89
C THR A 238 1.43 34.53 15.06
N LYS A 239 0.20 34.79 14.57
CA LYS A 239 -0.08 36.03 13.84
C LYS A 239 -0.21 37.20 14.83
N PRO A 240 0.55 38.29 14.67
CA PRO A 240 0.39 39.46 15.53
C PRO A 240 -1.05 39.96 15.41
N LYS A 241 -1.72 40.16 16.55
CA LYS A 241 -3.02 40.83 16.60
C LYS A 241 -2.78 42.26 16.11
N THR A 242 -3.16 42.55 14.88
CA THR A 242 -3.24 43.92 14.37
C THR A 242 -4.25 44.67 15.25
N GLN A 243 -3.73 45.54 16.13
CA GLN A 243 -4.48 46.59 16.79
C GLN A 243 -4.54 47.81 15.87
#